data_AF-A0A973E8Q1-F1
#
_entry.id   AF-A0A973E8Q1-F1
#
_cell.length_a   1.000
_cell.length_b   1.000
_cell.length_c   1.000
_cell.angle_alpha   90.00
_cell.angle_beta   90.00
_cell.angle_gamma   90.00
#
_symmetry.space_group_name_H-M   'P 1'
#
loop_
_entity.id
_entity.type
_entity.pdbx_description
1 polymer ?
#
loop_
_entity_poly.entity_id
_entity_poly.type
_entity_poly.pdbx_seq_one_letter_code
_entity_poly.pdbx_strand_id
1 'polypeptide(L)' 'MPPTLETLMSRLRLRQLRLLMALEECGSIHKAAEQVAISQPGATRALHEVES' A
#
# COMPACT_ATOMS: atom_id res chain seq x y z
N MET A 1 10.33 1.65 20.31
CA MET A 1 11.36 1.07 19.41
C MET A 1 10.75 1.00 18.03
N PRO A 2 11.37 1.57 16.98
CA PRO A 2 10.88 1.40 15.61
C PRO A 2 10.88 -0.10 15.24
N PRO A 3 9.94 -0.55 14.38
CA PRO A 3 9.89 -1.94 13.96
C PRO A 3 11.18 -2.34 13.23
N THR A 4 11.60 -3.61 13.38
CA THR A 4 12.72 -4.15 12.61
C THR A 4 12.32 -4.37 11.15
N LEU A 5 13.29 -4.33 10.23
CA LEU A 5 13.05 -4.64 8.81
C LEU A 5 12.37 -6.01 8.65
N GLU A 6 12.80 -7.00 9.42
CA GLU A 6 12.26 -8.36 9.41
C GLU A 6 10.77 -8.39 9.81
N THR A 7 10.38 -7.57 10.80
CA THR A 7 8.98 -7.41 11.23
C THR A 7 8.14 -6.67 10.17
N LEU A 8 8.73 -5.70 9.47
CA LEU A 8 8.05 -5.00 8.37
C LEU A 8 7.84 -5.93 7.17
N MET A 9 8.85 -6.72 6.81
CA MET A 9 8.76 -7.64 5.68
C MET A 9 7.78 -8.79 5.93
N SER A 10 7.64 -9.26 7.17
CA SER A 10 6.73 -10.37 7.50
C SER A 10 5.24 -10.03 7.39
N ARG A 11 4.87 -8.74 7.50
CA ARG A 11 3.47 -8.28 7.41
C ARG A 11 3.09 -7.66 6.07
N LEU A 12 4.07 -7.26 5.25
CA LEU A 12 3.84 -6.67 3.93
C LEU A 12 3.34 -7.70 2.92
N ARG A 13 2.27 -7.36 2.21
CA ARG A 13 1.69 -8.17 1.15
C ARG A 13 2.04 -7.60 -0.22
N LEU A 14 2.18 -8.45 -1.23
CA LEU A 14 2.50 -8.04 -2.61
C LEU A 14 1.53 -6.98 -3.17
N ARG A 15 0.24 -7.07 -2.81
CA ARG A 15 -0.76 -6.07 -3.20
C ARG A 15 -0.46 -4.68 -2.65
N GLN A 16 0.04 -4.59 -1.41
CA GLN A 16 0.42 -3.31 -0.80
C GLN A 16 1.65 -2.71 -1.49
N LEU A 17 2.65 -3.53 -1.82
CA LEU A 17 3.82 -3.08 -2.58
C LEU A 17 3.44 -2.52 -3.96
N ARG A 18 2.54 -3.19 -4.67
CA ARG A 18 2.00 -2.69 -5.95
C ARG A 18 1.25 -1.37 -5.79
N LEU A 19 0.46 -1.24 -4.73
CA LEU A 19 -0.25 0.00 -4.42
C LEU A 19 0.74 1.15 -4.13
N LEU A 20 1.83 0.90 -3.43
CA LEU A 20 2.85 1.91 -3.15
C LEU A 20 3.57 2.39 -4.42
N MET A 21 3.89 1.48 -5.34
CA MET A 21 4.46 1.86 -6.64
C MET A 21 3.47 2.71 -7.46
N ALA A 22 2.20 2.28 -7.56
CA ALA A 22 1.17 3.05 -8.26
C ALA A 22 0.90 4.42 -7.61
N LEU A 23 1.02 4.52 -6.28
CA LEU A 23 0.91 5.78 -5.56
C LEU A 23 2.06 6.74 -5.88
N GLU A 24 3.28 6.23 -5.98
CA GLU A 24 4.45 7.00 -6.38
C GLU A 24 4.30 7.55 -7.81
N GLU A 25 3.83 6.72 -8.74
CA GLU A 25 3.59 7.12 -10.13
C GLU A 25 2.44 8.13 -10.28
N CYS A 26 1.32 7.92 -9.59
CA CYS A 26 0.10 8.71 -9.79
C CYS A 26 -0.06 9.91 -8.85
N GLY A 27 0.61 9.92 -7.69
CA GLY A 27 0.42 10.91 -6.63
C GLY A 27 -1.00 10.96 -6.04
N SER A 28 -1.84 9.95 -6.30
CA SER A 28 -3.25 9.94 -5.93
C SER A 28 -3.72 8.53 -5.58
N ILE A 29 -4.29 8.36 -4.38
CA ILE A 29 -4.83 7.08 -3.91
C ILE A 29 -5.98 6.57 -4.79
N HIS A 30 -6.78 7.46 -5.35
CA HIS A 30 -7.89 7.12 -6.22
C HIS A 30 -7.37 6.53 -7.55
N LYS A 31 -6.45 7.22 -8.22
CA LYS A 31 -5.82 6.73 -9.46
C LYS A 31 -5.01 5.46 -9.24
N ALA A 32 -4.28 5.36 -8.13
CA ALA A 32 -3.52 4.17 -7.78
C ALA A 32 -4.45 2.95 -7.57
N ALA A 33 -5.63 3.14 -6.95
CA ALA A 33 -6.61 2.08 -6.78
C ALA A 33 -7.14 1.55 -8.14
N GLU A 34 -7.42 2.46 -9.08
CA GLU A 34 -7.80 2.10 -10.45
C GLU A 34 -6.69 1.33 -11.16
N GLN A 35 -5.44 1.81 -11.08
CA GLN A 35 -4.29 1.19 -11.73
C GLN A 35 -4.00 -0.23 -11.21
N VAL A 36 -4.22 -0.48 -9.93
CA VAL A 36 -4.04 -1.82 -9.32
C VAL A 36 -5.32 -2.63 -9.23
N ALA A 37 -6.39 -2.20 -9.92
CA ALA A 37 -7.68 -2.88 -10.02
C ALA A 37 -8.33 -3.25 -8.68
N ILE A 38 -8.34 -2.31 -7.73
CA ILE A 38 -9.06 -2.43 -6.45
C ILE A 38 -9.95 -1.22 -6.21
N SER A 39 -10.92 -1.36 -5.29
CA SER A 39 -11.72 -0.20 -4.88
C SER A 39 -10.88 0.80 -4.10
N GLN A 40 -11.19 2.10 -4.23
CA GLN A 40 -10.51 3.15 -3.48
C GLN A 40 -10.56 2.93 -1.95
N PRO A 41 -11.69 2.54 -1.31
CA PRO A 41 -11.69 2.20 0.11
C PRO A 41 -10.76 1.03 0.45
N GLY A 42 -10.64 0.04 -0.45
CA GLY A 42 -9.71 -1.07 -0.31
C GLY A 42 -8.25 -0.65 -0.39
N ALA A 43 -7.94 0.33 -1.26
CA ALA A 43 -6.63 0.95 -1.37
C ALA A 43 -6.27 1.74 -0.11
N THR A 44 -7.17 2.60 0.38
CA THR A 44 -6.97 3.38 1.61
C THR A 44 -6.70 2.47 2.81
N ARG A 45 -7.48 1.39 2.96
CA ARG A 45 -7.24 0.40 4.03
C ARG A 45 -5.89 -0.29 3.89
N ALA A 46 -5.53 -0.68 2.66
CA ALA A 46 -4.26 -1.35 2.41
C ALA A 46 -3.06 -0.43 2.71
N LEU A 47 -3.16 0.87 2.41
CA LEU A 47 -2.15 1.86 2.75
C LEU A 47 -2.04 2.05 4.26
N HIS A 48 -3.17 2.19 4.97
CA HIS A 48 -3.17 2.28 6.43
C HIS A 48 -2.51 1.06 7.10
N GLU A 49 -2.74 -0.15 6.58
CA GLU A 49 -2.08 -1.37 7.08
C GLU A 49 -0.54 -1.35 6.88
N VAL A 50 -0.02 -0.60 5.91
CA VAL A 50 1.42 -0.39 5.71
C VAL A 50 1.99 0.60 6.73
N GLU A 51 1.25 1.69 6.99
CA GLU A 51 1.67 2.79 7.86
C GLU A 51 1.55 2.47 9.36
N SER A 52 0.64 1.56 9.74
CA SER A 52 0.44 1.09 11.12
C SER A 52 1.63 0.32 11.65
#